data_AF-A0A9D7A1P8-F1
#
_entry.id   AF-A0A9D7A1P8-F1
#
_cell.length_a   1.000
_cell.length_b   1.000
_cell.length_c   1.000
_cell.angle_alpha   90.00
_cell.angle_beta   90.00
_cell.angle_gamma   90.00
#
_symmetry.space_group_name_H-M   'P 1'
#
loop_
_entity.id
_entity.type
_entity.pdbx_description
1 polymer ?
#
loop_
_entity_poly.entity_id
_entity_poly.type
_entity_poly.pdbx_seq_one_letter_code
_entity_poly.pdbx_strand_id
1 'polypeptide(L)'
;MLSSRLTLVAALAAALLVHGAAQARDREPPAGHKRVIIGFKAGAELAGRSALAAARGRVQRDLPSVGAVAVELPDAALAALQRSAHFEYVEEDAKRYPLALTSPSTTPYASGQLEPYGIRMVQAHLLPQGDSLAGNRKVCIIDSGYSLGHADLPGAPNVSGYNGNLPWDQDGDGHGTHVAGTIAALNNAGVGVVGVAPNNALKLFIVRVFGNDGAWAYSSTLVDAATRCQNAGANVISMSLGGSASNRAEKTKFDQLLAANILSIAAAGNDGNNRTSYPAGYASVVSVAAVDVSGAKASFSQSNKDVEISAPGVGVLSTVPNGHGLLGSLSVGGLAVEAFPLEGSPQTGGTGALFDFGLGDAQLAGAAGKVCLIARGTVDFATKVGNCQASGGVGAVIYNNAPGAFSGTLGTAVTTIPSVSISQEDGTSLKATRLGQSSTVSVAQANYAYYDGTSMATPHASAVAALVWSYFTPAAPTAGRTCTATQLRNSLNKSALDLGAAGRDNNFGFGLIQAKAAYDRIVSLGCGN
;
A
#
# COMPACT_ATOMS: atom_id res chain seq x y z
N MET A 1 -81.82 8.20 -21.86
CA MET A 1 -80.68 7.77 -22.70
C MET A 1 -79.63 8.86 -22.66
N LEU A 2 -78.36 8.46 -22.46
CA LEU A 2 -77.14 9.26 -22.36
C LEU A 2 -77.03 10.25 -21.18
N SER A 3 -76.20 9.90 -20.20
CA SER A 3 -75.41 10.88 -19.45
C SER A 3 -74.05 10.26 -19.12
N SER A 4 -73.00 10.96 -19.55
CA SER A 4 -71.60 10.66 -19.38
C SER A 4 -71.15 10.81 -17.92
N ARG A 5 -70.34 9.88 -17.43
CA ARG A 5 -69.47 10.10 -16.27
C ARG A 5 -68.07 9.56 -16.56
N LEU A 6 -67.16 10.50 -16.83
CA LEU A 6 -65.71 10.32 -16.79
C LEU A 6 -65.32 9.68 -15.46
N THR A 7 -64.66 8.53 -15.51
CA THR A 7 -63.97 7.92 -14.36
C THR A 7 -62.52 8.38 -14.42
N LEU A 8 -62.13 9.25 -13.49
CA LEU A 8 -60.75 9.69 -13.32
C LEU A 8 -59.97 8.56 -12.62
N VAL A 9 -59.12 7.85 -13.37
CA VAL A 9 -58.17 6.88 -12.80
C VAL A 9 -56.98 7.68 -12.27
N ALA A 10 -56.86 7.79 -10.95
CA ALA A 10 -55.69 8.34 -10.30
C ALA A 10 -54.55 7.32 -10.37
N ALA A 11 -53.63 7.49 -11.33
CA ALA A 11 -52.36 6.78 -11.36
C ALA A 11 -51.44 7.40 -10.29
N LEU A 12 -51.23 6.68 -9.18
CA LEU A 12 -50.18 7.00 -8.21
C LEU A 12 -48.83 6.63 -8.84
N ALA A 13 -48.17 7.60 -9.47
CA ALA A 13 -46.77 7.48 -9.83
C ALA A 13 -45.93 7.60 -8.54
N ALA A 14 -45.55 6.45 -7.96
CA ALA A 14 -44.48 6.41 -6.98
C ALA A 14 -43.17 6.76 -7.72
N ALA A 15 -42.79 8.03 -7.66
CA ALA A 15 -41.48 8.47 -8.11
C ALA A 15 -40.42 7.80 -7.23
N LEU A 16 -39.82 6.71 -7.72
CA LEU A 16 -38.53 6.23 -7.27
C LEU A 16 -37.50 7.32 -7.57
N LEU A 17 -37.34 8.24 -6.62
CA LEU A 17 -36.17 9.11 -6.56
C LEU A 17 -34.98 8.25 -6.11
N VAL A 18 -34.47 7.41 -7.01
CA VAL A 18 -33.08 6.93 -6.92
C VAL A 18 -32.20 8.11 -7.29
N HIS A 19 -32.07 9.07 -6.37
CA HIS A 19 -30.92 9.95 -6.39
C HIS A 19 -29.73 9.04 -6.11
N GLY A 20 -29.01 8.66 -7.16
CA GLY A 20 -27.67 8.12 -7.02
C GLY A 20 -26.87 9.15 -6.24
N ALA A 21 -26.75 8.95 -4.93
CA ALA A 21 -25.91 9.77 -4.08
C ALA A 21 -24.51 9.64 -4.65
N ALA A 22 -23.96 10.73 -5.20
CA ALA A 22 -22.54 10.81 -5.47
C ALA A 22 -21.81 10.38 -4.20
N GLN A 23 -21.03 9.30 -4.27
CA GLN A 23 -20.39 8.67 -3.11
C GLN A 23 -19.32 9.60 -2.54
N ALA A 24 -19.69 10.52 -1.66
CA ALA A 24 -18.76 11.47 -1.05
C ALA A 24 -17.53 10.74 -0.48
N ARG A 25 -16.37 11.39 -0.53
CA ARG A 25 -15.14 10.86 0.11
C ARG A 25 -15.45 10.50 1.56
N ASP A 26 -14.81 9.44 2.04
CA ASP A 26 -14.94 9.04 3.42
C ASP A 26 -14.49 10.18 4.34
N ARG A 27 -15.32 10.46 5.36
CA ARG A 27 -15.14 11.55 6.32
C ARG A 27 -15.64 11.12 7.68
N GLU A 28 -15.18 11.79 8.73
CA GLU A 28 -15.76 11.59 10.05
C GLU A 28 -17.25 11.95 10.06
N PRO A 29 -18.09 11.18 10.78
CA PRO A 29 -19.46 11.59 11.06
C PRO A 29 -19.45 12.91 11.86
N PRO A 30 -20.46 13.77 11.68
CA PRO A 30 -20.62 14.94 12.54
C PRO A 30 -20.82 14.52 14.00
N ALA A 31 -20.54 15.43 14.94
CA ALA A 31 -20.76 15.17 16.36
C ALA A 31 -22.20 14.70 16.64
N GLY A 32 -22.35 13.70 17.51
CA GLY A 32 -23.63 13.07 17.83
C GLY A 32 -24.16 12.09 16.77
N HIS A 33 -23.34 11.75 15.77
CA HIS A 33 -23.65 10.73 14.77
C HIS A 33 -22.57 9.64 14.74
N LYS A 34 -22.99 8.46 14.26
CA LYS A 34 -22.12 7.31 13.99
C LYS A 34 -22.35 6.80 12.59
N ARG A 35 -21.28 6.23 12.02
CA ARG A 35 -21.36 5.45 10.77
C ARG A 35 -21.29 3.96 11.10
N VAL A 36 -22.26 3.21 10.59
CA VAL A 36 -22.41 1.77 10.83
C VAL A 36 -22.72 1.05 9.52
N ILE A 37 -22.45 -0.24 9.48
CA ILE A 37 -22.94 -1.15 8.44
C ILE A 37 -24.13 -1.93 9.00
N ILE A 38 -25.19 -2.02 8.21
CA ILE A 38 -26.45 -2.69 8.60
C ILE A 38 -26.77 -3.75 7.55
N GLY A 39 -26.77 -5.01 7.98
CA GLY A 39 -27.24 -6.13 7.17
C GLY A 39 -28.74 -6.33 7.32
N PHE A 40 -29.43 -6.50 6.21
CA PHE A 40 -30.86 -6.78 6.21
C PHE A 40 -31.12 -8.28 6.41
N LYS A 41 -32.16 -8.63 7.16
CA LYS A 41 -32.68 -10.01 7.11
C LYS A 41 -33.25 -10.29 5.72
N ALA A 42 -33.25 -11.55 5.33
CA ALA A 42 -33.85 -12.00 4.07
C ALA A 42 -35.29 -11.48 3.92
N GLY A 43 -35.57 -10.82 2.79
CA GLY A 43 -36.88 -10.23 2.48
C GLY A 43 -37.23 -8.95 3.25
N ALA A 44 -36.37 -8.45 4.15
CA ALA A 44 -36.65 -7.31 5.00
C ALA A 44 -36.05 -5.98 4.51
N GLU A 45 -35.36 -5.95 3.36
CA GLU A 45 -34.64 -4.76 2.90
C GLU A 45 -35.54 -3.52 2.75
N LEU A 46 -36.71 -3.65 2.12
CA LEU A 46 -37.63 -2.52 1.94
C LEU A 46 -38.09 -1.94 3.29
N ALA A 47 -38.53 -2.81 4.19
CA ALA A 47 -38.97 -2.40 5.54
C ALA A 47 -37.80 -1.82 6.36
N GLY A 48 -36.61 -2.41 6.23
CA GLY A 48 -35.39 -1.96 6.86
C GLY A 48 -34.99 -0.56 6.40
N ARG A 49 -35.01 -0.29 5.08
CA ARG A 49 -34.72 1.05 4.53
C ARG A 49 -35.72 2.09 5.01
N SER A 50 -37.01 1.74 5.09
CA SER A 50 -38.03 2.61 5.70
C SER A 50 -37.73 2.90 7.17
N ALA A 51 -37.30 1.91 7.95
CA ALA A 51 -36.92 2.10 9.35
C ALA A 51 -35.67 3.00 9.49
N LEU A 52 -34.69 2.88 8.59
CA LEU A 52 -33.52 3.76 8.56
C LEU A 52 -33.90 5.20 8.25
N ALA A 53 -34.77 5.42 7.26
CA ALA A 53 -35.28 6.75 6.94
C ALA A 53 -36.04 7.37 8.13
N ALA A 54 -36.89 6.59 8.79
CA ALA A 54 -37.60 7.04 10.00
C ALA A 54 -36.65 7.40 11.16
N ALA A 55 -35.52 6.70 11.27
CA ALA A 55 -34.45 6.99 12.21
C ALA A 55 -33.53 8.16 11.77
N ARG A 56 -33.86 8.87 10.69
CA ARG A 56 -33.03 9.93 10.08
C ARG A 56 -31.65 9.43 9.66
N GLY A 57 -31.52 8.15 9.33
CA GLY A 57 -30.30 7.57 8.79
C GLY A 57 -30.05 8.07 7.37
N ARG A 58 -28.83 8.53 7.12
CA ARG A 58 -28.34 8.93 5.80
C ARG A 58 -27.47 7.81 5.22
N VAL A 59 -27.95 7.21 4.14
CA VAL A 59 -27.17 6.21 3.40
C VAL A 59 -25.90 6.86 2.85
N GLN A 60 -24.75 6.27 3.18
CA GLN A 60 -23.45 6.64 2.65
C GLN A 60 -23.04 5.74 1.50
N ARG A 61 -23.38 4.43 1.59
CA ARG A 61 -23.00 3.44 0.58
C ARG A 61 -23.94 2.23 0.62
N ASP A 62 -24.48 1.85 -0.54
CA ASP A 62 -25.19 0.58 -0.71
C ASP A 62 -24.19 -0.57 -0.94
N LEU A 63 -24.41 -1.71 -0.27
CA LEU A 63 -23.57 -2.90 -0.35
C LEU A 63 -24.40 -4.13 -0.76
N PRO A 64 -25.03 -4.12 -1.95
CA PRO A 64 -25.96 -5.18 -2.35
C PRO A 64 -25.30 -6.55 -2.46
N SER A 65 -23.98 -6.60 -2.73
CA SER A 65 -23.21 -7.85 -2.80
C SER A 65 -23.19 -8.63 -1.47
N VAL A 66 -23.44 -7.97 -0.35
CA VAL A 66 -23.51 -8.58 0.99
C VAL A 66 -24.84 -8.28 1.70
N GLY A 67 -25.86 -7.84 0.96
CA GLY A 67 -27.20 -7.55 1.51
C GLY A 67 -27.18 -6.50 2.62
N ALA A 68 -26.32 -5.49 2.51
CA ALA A 68 -26.10 -4.50 3.57
C ALA A 68 -26.09 -3.07 3.03
N VAL A 69 -26.07 -2.11 3.96
CA VAL A 69 -25.95 -0.69 3.69
C VAL A 69 -25.10 -0.02 4.77
N ALA A 70 -24.21 0.89 4.37
CA ALA A 70 -23.49 1.77 5.29
C ALA A 70 -24.27 3.07 5.47
N VAL A 71 -24.51 3.44 6.73
CA VAL A 71 -25.42 4.53 7.11
C VAL A 71 -24.76 5.39 8.18
N GLU A 72 -24.85 6.71 8.00
CA GLU A 72 -24.59 7.70 9.05
C GLU A 72 -25.92 7.99 9.77
N LEU A 73 -25.97 7.85 11.10
CA LEU A 73 -27.20 8.05 11.88
C LEU A 73 -26.94 8.75 13.22
N PRO A 74 -27.95 9.39 13.83
CA PRO A 74 -27.84 9.95 15.17
C PRO A 74 -27.56 8.87 16.22
N ASP A 75 -26.69 9.16 17.20
CA ASP A 75 -26.30 8.21 18.26
C ASP A 75 -27.50 7.62 19.00
N ALA A 76 -28.51 8.45 19.26
CA ALA A 76 -29.73 8.06 19.97
C ALA A 76 -30.56 7.00 19.23
N ALA A 77 -30.41 6.87 17.90
CA ALA A 77 -31.15 5.90 17.10
C ALA A 77 -30.53 4.49 17.12
N LEU A 78 -29.24 4.37 17.48
CA LEU A 78 -28.48 3.13 17.32
C LEU A 78 -29.07 1.97 18.12
N ALA A 79 -29.42 2.20 19.39
CA ALA A 79 -29.96 1.17 20.27
C ALA A 79 -31.33 0.64 19.81
N ALA A 80 -32.15 1.47 19.17
CA ALA A 80 -33.42 1.05 18.60
C ALA A 80 -33.23 0.21 17.33
N LEU A 81 -32.33 0.63 16.43
CA LEU A 81 -32.01 -0.12 15.22
C LEU A 81 -31.39 -1.49 15.55
N GLN A 82 -30.51 -1.57 16.56
CA GLN A 82 -29.92 -2.83 17.00
C GLN A 82 -30.96 -3.87 17.47
N ARG A 83 -32.16 -3.45 17.89
CA ARG A 83 -33.27 -4.33 18.29
C ARG A 83 -34.32 -4.52 17.20
N SER A 84 -34.13 -3.92 16.03
CA SER A 84 -35.08 -3.97 14.92
C SER A 84 -35.26 -5.39 14.42
N ALA A 85 -36.51 -5.77 14.13
CA ALA A 85 -36.82 -7.07 13.53
C ALA A 85 -36.30 -7.18 12.08
N HIS A 86 -35.97 -6.07 11.42
CA HIS A 86 -35.59 -6.01 10.00
C HIS A 86 -34.09 -6.23 9.74
N PHE A 87 -33.24 -6.05 10.76
CA PHE A 87 -31.79 -6.12 10.58
C PHE A 87 -31.24 -7.41 11.17
N GLU A 88 -30.34 -8.04 10.42
CA GLU A 88 -29.60 -9.21 10.88
C GLU A 88 -28.46 -8.78 11.81
N TYR A 89 -27.82 -7.65 11.50
CA TYR A 89 -26.76 -7.06 12.30
C TYR A 89 -26.69 -5.55 12.08
N VAL A 90 -26.15 -4.86 13.08
CA VAL A 90 -25.75 -3.45 13.04
C VAL A 90 -24.37 -3.39 13.67
N GLU A 91 -23.35 -3.04 12.88
CA GLU A 91 -21.94 -3.11 13.27
C GLU A 91 -21.18 -1.84 12.87
N GLU A 92 -20.02 -1.63 13.48
CA GLU A 92 -19.18 -0.48 13.15
C GLU A 92 -18.72 -0.54 11.68
N ASP A 93 -18.85 0.59 10.98
CA ASP A 93 -18.11 0.79 9.74
C ASP A 93 -16.68 1.17 10.12
N ALA A 94 -15.79 0.17 10.18
CA ALA A 94 -14.44 0.32 10.71
C ALA A 94 -13.53 1.07 9.73
N LYS A 95 -12.48 1.70 10.24
CA LYS A 95 -11.46 2.38 9.40
C LYS A 95 -10.39 1.40 8.92
N ARG A 96 -9.87 1.69 7.72
CA ARG A 96 -8.75 1.04 7.06
C ARG A 96 -7.71 2.10 6.73
N TYR A 97 -6.45 1.77 6.92
CA TYR A 97 -5.30 2.66 6.74
C TYR A 97 -4.35 2.02 5.74
N PRO A 98 -3.64 2.80 4.90
CA PRO A 98 -2.49 2.27 4.18
C PRO A 98 -1.43 1.80 5.20
N LEU A 99 -0.77 0.67 4.93
CA LEU A 99 0.20 0.06 5.84
C LEU A 99 1.64 0.26 5.33
N ALA A 100 2.08 1.50 5.17
CA ALA A 100 3.50 1.81 4.94
C ALA A 100 4.11 2.55 6.12
N LEU A 101 5.38 2.25 6.37
CA LEU A 101 6.27 3.13 7.09
C LEU A 101 7.03 3.91 6.01
N THR A 102 6.74 5.21 5.87
CA THR A 102 7.36 6.09 4.87
C THR A 102 8.84 6.39 5.15
N SER A 103 9.58 5.47 5.77
CA SER A 103 11.03 5.60 5.86
C SER A 103 11.65 5.23 4.51
N PRO A 104 12.23 6.19 3.76
CA PRO A 104 13.09 5.85 2.64
C PRO A 104 14.28 5.04 3.15
N SER A 105 14.30 3.76 2.81
CA SER A 105 15.46 2.91 3.08
C SER A 105 16.69 3.35 2.28
N THR A 106 17.80 2.77 2.71
CA THR A 106 19.12 3.34 2.77
C THR A 106 19.96 3.14 1.50
N THR A 107 19.41 3.29 0.29
CA THR A 107 20.28 3.31 -0.90
C THR A 107 19.84 4.34 -1.95
N PRO A 108 20.74 5.14 -2.54
CA PRO A 108 20.39 6.02 -3.66
C PRO A 108 20.00 5.19 -4.89
N TYR A 109 19.02 5.67 -5.68
CA TYR A 109 18.79 5.13 -7.02
C TYR A 109 19.99 5.48 -7.92
N ALA A 110 20.68 4.46 -8.45
CA ALA A 110 21.73 4.63 -9.45
C ALA A 110 21.13 4.81 -10.85
N SER A 111 21.82 5.53 -11.74
CA SER A 111 21.38 5.64 -13.14
C SER A 111 21.44 4.29 -13.85
N GLY A 112 20.31 3.87 -14.43
CA GLY A 112 20.15 2.57 -15.08
C GLY A 112 18.96 1.80 -14.50
N GLN A 113 18.54 0.73 -15.16
CA GLN A 113 17.47 -0.12 -14.63
C GLN A 113 18.00 -0.99 -13.50
N LEU A 114 17.38 -0.88 -12.33
CA LEU A 114 17.72 -1.68 -11.17
C LEU A 114 16.73 -2.83 -11.00
N GLU A 115 17.22 -3.96 -10.52
CA GLU A 115 16.36 -5.03 -10.05
C GLU A 115 16.35 -4.99 -8.52
N PRO A 116 15.26 -4.52 -7.88
CA PRO A 116 15.14 -4.55 -6.43
C PRO A 116 15.36 -5.96 -5.90
N TYR A 117 16.05 -6.10 -4.77
CA TYR A 117 16.46 -7.41 -4.22
C TYR A 117 15.28 -8.39 -4.11
N GLY A 118 14.09 -7.87 -3.78
CA GLY A 118 12.88 -8.63 -3.58
C GLY A 118 12.44 -9.41 -4.81
N ILE A 119 12.71 -8.91 -6.02
CA ILE A 119 12.36 -9.57 -7.29
C ILE A 119 13.09 -10.90 -7.44
N ARG A 120 14.39 -10.93 -7.11
CA ARG A 120 15.16 -12.18 -7.11
C ARG A 120 14.81 -13.09 -5.95
N MET A 121 14.59 -12.51 -4.78
CA MET A 121 14.30 -13.24 -3.55
C MET A 121 13.04 -14.11 -3.64
N VAL A 122 12.04 -13.69 -4.43
CA VAL A 122 10.80 -14.47 -4.66
C VAL A 122 10.85 -15.40 -5.88
N GLN A 123 12.02 -15.57 -6.51
CA GLN A 123 12.27 -16.47 -7.64
C GLN A 123 11.43 -16.22 -8.91
N ALA A 124 10.85 -15.03 -9.10
CA ALA A 124 10.01 -14.75 -10.28
C ALA A 124 10.76 -14.94 -11.61
N HIS A 125 12.03 -14.49 -11.65
CA HIS A 125 12.93 -14.61 -12.80
C HIS A 125 13.31 -16.06 -13.18
N LEU A 126 13.05 -17.05 -12.31
CA LEU A 126 13.39 -18.45 -12.57
C LEU A 126 12.27 -19.24 -13.26
N LEU A 127 11.12 -18.61 -13.50
CA LEU A 127 10.02 -19.27 -14.20
C LEU A 127 10.35 -19.47 -15.69
N PRO A 128 10.01 -20.63 -16.28
CA PRO A 128 10.55 -21.05 -17.57
C PRO A 128 10.14 -20.17 -18.76
N GLN A 129 9.04 -19.42 -18.66
CA GLN A 129 8.58 -18.48 -19.69
C GLN A 129 8.46 -17.05 -19.14
N GLY A 130 9.12 -16.77 -18.01
CA GLY A 130 8.95 -15.51 -17.26
C GLY A 130 7.48 -15.23 -16.99
N ASP A 131 7.02 -14.06 -17.40
CA ASP A 131 5.64 -13.55 -17.30
C ASP A 131 4.90 -13.50 -18.64
N SER A 132 5.41 -14.12 -19.69
CA SER A 132 4.77 -14.09 -21.02
C SER A 132 3.34 -14.66 -21.03
N LEU A 133 2.99 -15.53 -20.08
CA LEU A 133 1.64 -16.07 -19.91
C LEU A 133 0.72 -15.19 -19.04
N ALA A 134 1.25 -14.16 -18.37
CA ALA A 134 0.52 -13.38 -17.38
C ALA A 134 -0.65 -12.57 -17.96
N GLY A 135 -0.75 -12.42 -19.28
CA GLY A 135 -1.90 -11.77 -19.95
C GLY A 135 -3.24 -12.47 -19.76
N ASN A 136 -3.24 -13.72 -19.30
CA ASN A 136 -4.45 -14.42 -18.89
C ASN A 136 -4.87 -14.12 -17.43
N ARG A 137 -4.09 -13.32 -16.70
CA ARG A 137 -4.39 -12.90 -15.33
C ARG A 137 -4.61 -11.40 -15.20
N LYS A 138 -5.39 -11.05 -14.17
CA LYS A 138 -5.62 -9.69 -13.74
C LYS A 138 -5.43 -9.56 -12.23
N VAL A 139 -4.56 -8.63 -11.81
CA VAL A 139 -4.40 -8.21 -10.43
C VAL A 139 -5.19 -6.92 -10.22
N CYS A 140 -6.13 -6.93 -9.28
CA CYS A 140 -6.75 -5.71 -8.79
C CYS A 140 -5.92 -5.13 -7.65
N ILE A 141 -5.63 -3.83 -7.68
CA ILE A 141 -4.93 -3.11 -6.61
C ILE A 141 -5.93 -2.17 -5.96
N ILE A 142 -6.23 -2.38 -4.67
CA ILE A 142 -7.08 -1.49 -3.87
C ILE A 142 -6.18 -0.64 -2.99
N ASP A 143 -5.97 0.63 -3.37
CA ASP A 143 -4.92 1.47 -2.77
C ASP A 143 -5.15 2.98 -2.98
N SER A 144 -4.13 3.82 -2.93
CA SER A 144 -4.18 5.29 -3.06
C SER A 144 -4.27 5.81 -4.50
N GLY A 145 -4.19 4.91 -5.49
CA GLY A 145 -4.29 5.24 -6.91
C GLY A 145 -3.13 4.67 -7.71
N TYR A 146 -2.93 5.23 -8.90
CA TYR A 146 -1.87 4.86 -9.83
C TYR A 146 -1.42 6.08 -10.62
N SER A 147 -0.11 6.35 -10.67
CA SER A 147 0.45 7.45 -11.49
C SER A 147 0.49 7.05 -12.97
N LEU A 148 -0.63 7.24 -13.68
CA LEU A 148 -0.69 6.98 -15.12
C LEU A 148 0.27 7.94 -15.85
N GLY A 149 1.10 7.39 -16.74
CA GLY A 149 2.13 8.15 -17.46
C GLY A 149 3.49 8.19 -16.77
N HIS A 150 3.65 7.53 -15.62
CA HIS A 150 4.98 7.22 -15.09
C HIS A 150 5.74 6.32 -16.09
N ALA A 151 6.98 6.69 -16.43
CA ALA A 151 7.75 6.06 -17.52
C ALA A 151 7.97 4.55 -17.35
N ASP A 152 7.98 4.11 -16.10
CA ASP A 152 8.25 2.72 -15.72
C ASP A 152 7.01 1.89 -15.45
N LEU A 153 5.82 2.43 -15.69
CA LEU A 153 4.56 1.79 -15.35
C LEU A 153 3.72 1.51 -16.61
N PRO A 154 3.04 0.36 -16.68
CA PRO A 154 2.24 0.01 -17.84
C PRO A 154 1.07 0.98 -18.06
N GLY A 155 0.73 1.20 -19.33
CA GLY A 155 -0.44 1.99 -19.74
C GLY A 155 -1.60 1.12 -20.22
N ALA A 156 -2.57 1.76 -20.86
CA ALA A 156 -3.59 1.04 -21.62
C ALA A 156 -2.95 0.20 -22.75
N PRO A 157 -3.53 -0.97 -23.11
CA PRO A 157 -4.77 -1.55 -22.59
C PRO A 157 -4.57 -2.44 -21.33
N ASN A 158 -3.33 -2.64 -20.86
CA ASN A 158 -3.04 -3.58 -19.79
C ASN A 158 -3.34 -3.02 -18.39
N VAL A 159 -3.50 -1.70 -18.27
CA VAL A 159 -3.98 -1.05 -17.06
C VAL A 159 -5.31 -0.37 -17.33
N SER A 160 -6.22 -0.55 -16.39
CA SER A 160 -7.51 0.14 -16.32
C SER A 160 -7.86 0.34 -14.85
N GLY A 161 -8.97 1.01 -14.56
CA GLY A 161 -9.40 1.14 -13.17
C GLY A 161 -10.79 1.74 -13.05
N TYR A 162 -11.21 1.93 -11.81
CA TYR A 162 -12.52 2.48 -11.50
C TYR A 162 -12.47 4.00 -11.38
N ASN A 163 -13.20 4.70 -12.26
CA ASN A 163 -13.42 6.15 -12.17
C ASN A 163 -14.66 6.46 -11.33
N GLY A 164 -14.47 6.53 -10.01
CA GLY A 164 -15.44 7.08 -9.08
C GLY A 164 -15.11 8.52 -8.71
N ASN A 165 -15.47 8.93 -7.49
CA ASN A 165 -15.10 10.24 -6.94
C ASN A 165 -13.60 10.36 -6.61
N LEU A 166 -12.90 9.23 -6.60
CA LEU A 166 -11.45 9.14 -6.63
C LEU A 166 -11.07 8.50 -7.98
N PRO A 167 -10.55 9.27 -8.94
CA PRO A 167 -10.04 8.73 -10.21
C PRO A 167 -8.89 7.76 -9.94
N TRP A 168 -8.90 6.60 -10.62
CA TRP A 168 -7.92 5.55 -10.37
C TRP A 168 -6.51 5.92 -10.89
N ASP A 169 -6.45 6.76 -11.91
CA ASP A 169 -5.26 7.18 -12.66
C ASP A 169 -4.54 8.38 -12.04
N GLN A 170 -4.92 8.73 -10.81
CA GLN A 170 -4.29 9.78 -10.02
C GLN A 170 -3.87 9.21 -8.68
N ASP A 171 -2.64 9.48 -8.27
CA ASP A 171 -2.12 9.12 -6.97
C ASP A 171 -1.38 10.31 -6.38
N GLY A 172 -2.04 11.01 -5.46
CA GLY A 172 -1.44 12.17 -4.77
C GLY A 172 -0.69 11.81 -3.50
N ASP A 173 -0.82 10.56 -3.03
CA ASP A 173 -0.14 10.04 -1.84
C ASP A 173 1.14 9.27 -2.25
N GLY A 174 1.02 8.39 -3.24
CA GLY A 174 2.14 7.67 -3.86
C GLY A 174 2.28 6.22 -3.43
N HIS A 175 1.58 5.78 -2.38
CA HIS A 175 1.63 4.40 -1.89
C HIS A 175 1.19 3.38 -2.95
N GLY A 176 0.05 3.63 -3.61
CA GLY A 176 -0.51 2.74 -4.64
C GLY A 176 0.39 2.63 -5.88
N THR A 177 1.04 3.71 -6.27
CA THR A 177 2.05 3.71 -7.34
C THR A 177 3.26 2.84 -6.97
N HIS A 178 3.70 2.86 -5.71
CA HIS A 178 4.78 2.00 -5.20
C HIS A 178 4.42 0.52 -5.18
N VAL A 179 3.21 0.23 -4.73
CA VAL A 179 2.63 -1.12 -4.78
C VAL A 179 2.55 -1.62 -6.22
N ALA A 180 2.10 -0.79 -7.16
CA ALA A 180 1.97 -1.15 -8.56
C ALA A 180 3.32 -1.40 -9.26
N GLY A 181 4.34 -0.58 -8.97
CA GLY A 181 5.70 -0.79 -9.49
C GLY A 181 6.30 -2.11 -9.04
N THR A 182 6.08 -2.48 -7.77
CA THR A 182 6.56 -3.76 -7.24
C THR A 182 5.93 -4.95 -7.99
N ILE A 183 4.68 -4.81 -8.42
CA ILE A 183 3.97 -5.83 -9.20
C ILE A 183 4.46 -5.87 -10.65
N ALA A 184 4.53 -4.71 -11.33
CA ALA A 184 4.66 -4.67 -12.79
C ALA A 184 5.44 -3.47 -13.35
N ALA A 185 6.40 -2.91 -12.62
CA ALA A 185 7.35 -1.96 -13.21
C ALA A 185 8.07 -2.60 -14.42
N LEU A 186 8.18 -1.83 -15.49
CA LEU A 186 8.47 -2.34 -16.83
C LEU A 186 9.95 -2.60 -17.05
N ASN A 187 10.30 -3.76 -17.64
CA ASN A 187 11.62 -3.93 -18.22
C ASN A 187 11.72 -3.16 -19.56
N ASN A 188 12.23 -1.93 -19.52
CA ASN A 188 12.05 -0.91 -20.57
C ASN A 188 13.38 -0.21 -20.94
N ALA A 189 14.44 -1.00 -21.10
CA ALA A 189 15.73 -0.57 -21.65
C ALA A 189 16.53 0.41 -20.74
N GLY A 190 16.66 0.07 -19.46
CA GLY A 190 17.60 0.79 -18.59
C GLY A 190 16.98 1.94 -17.80
N VAL A 191 15.65 2.06 -17.77
CA VAL A 191 14.95 3.04 -16.94
C VAL A 191 14.50 2.39 -15.63
N GLY A 192 14.57 3.14 -14.54
CA GLY A 192 13.86 2.82 -13.31
C GLY A 192 14.20 1.48 -12.68
N VAL A 193 13.16 0.73 -12.36
CA VAL A 193 13.23 -0.59 -11.72
C VAL A 193 12.52 -1.64 -12.56
N VAL A 194 12.50 -2.88 -12.08
CA VAL A 194 11.62 -3.92 -12.61
C VAL A 194 10.72 -4.46 -11.51
N GLY A 195 9.47 -4.76 -11.88
CA GLY A 195 8.52 -5.46 -11.01
C GLY A 195 8.67 -6.97 -11.13
N VAL A 196 7.82 -7.69 -10.39
CA VAL A 196 7.75 -9.16 -10.45
C VAL A 196 7.27 -9.66 -11.82
N ALA A 197 6.39 -8.92 -12.50
CA ALA A 197 5.89 -9.19 -13.86
C ALA A 197 6.21 -8.02 -14.81
N PRO A 198 7.46 -7.90 -15.29
CA PRO A 198 7.97 -6.67 -15.89
C PRO A 198 7.75 -6.52 -17.40
N ASN A 199 7.28 -7.54 -18.12
CA ASN A 199 7.20 -7.50 -19.60
C ASN A 199 5.83 -7.02 -20.11
N ASN A 200 5.09 -6.26 -19.31
CA ASN A 200 3.79 -5.66 -19.67
C ASN A 200 2.75 -6.70 -20.15
N ALA A 201 2.80 -7.93 -19.62
CA ALA A 201 1.82 -8.96 -19.94
C ALA A 201 0.66 -8.98 -18.93
N LEU A 202 0.99 -8.83 -17.63
CA LEU A 202 0.01 -8.88 -16.55
C LEU A 202 -0.97 -7.70 -16.64
N LYS A 203 -2.28 -7.98 -16.49
CA LYS A 203 -3.30 -6.92 -16.46
C LYS A 203 -3.46 -6.38 -15.04
N LEU A 204 -3.54 -5.06 -14.93
CA LEU A 204 -3.86 -4.37 -13.67
C LEU A 204 -5.24 -3.72 -13.72
N PHE A 205 -5.95 -3.78 -12.60
CA PHE A 205 -7.17 -3.00 -12.38
C PHE A 205 -7.06 -2.21 -11.09
N ILE A 206 -7.10 -0.89 -11.17
CA ILE A 206 -6.84 -0.01 -10.03
C ILE A 206 -8.17 0.46 -9.43
N VAL A 207 -8.31 0.31 -8.11
CA VAL A 207 -9.42 0.90 -7.35
C VAL A 207 -8.84 1.78 -6.27
N ARG A 208 -8.98 3.09 -6.48
CA ARG A 208 -8.51 4.09 -5.53
C ARG A 208 -9.49 4.25 -4.37
N VAL A 209 -9.02 4.03 -3.15
CA VAL A 209 -9.81 4.18 -1.91
C VAL A 209 -9.27 5.24 -0.96
N PHE A 210 -7.98 5.59 -1.05
CA PHE A 210 -7.37 6.64 -0.22
C PHE A 210 -7.28 7.98 -0.96
N GLY A 211 -7.48 9.06 -0.20
CA GLY A 211 -7.29 10.44 -0.66
C GLY A 211 -5.81 10.77 -0.91
N ASN A 212 -5.53 12.01 -1.31
CA ASN A 212 -4.14 12.49 -1.47
C ASN A 212 -3.41 12.63 -0.11
N ASP A 213 -4.14 12.59 1.00
CA ASP A 213 -3.63 12.67 2.37
C ASP A 213 -3.28 11.30 2.95
N GLY A 214 -3.54 10.21 2.21
CA GLY A 214 -3.22 8.84 2.66
C GLY A 214 -3.92 8.43 3.96
N ALA A 215 -4.96 9.14 4.41
CA ALA A 215 -5.40 9.05 5.79
C ALA A 215 -6.05 7.70 6.12
N TRP A 216 -7.25 7.45 5.60
CA TRP A 216 -8.00 6.22 5.83
C TRP A 216 -9.22 6.11 4.91
N ALA A 217 -9.79 4.92 4.82
CA ALA A 217 -11.07 4.62 4.16
C ALA A 217 -11.94 3.75 5.08
N TYR A 218 -13.24 3.73 4.84
CA TYR A 218 -14.15 2.87 5.60
C TYR A 218 -14.15 1.43 5.07
N SER A 219 -14.46 0.47 5.95
CA SER A 219 -14.62 -0.94 5.61
C SER A 219 -15.71 -1.18 4.57
N SER A 220 -16.79 -0.38 4.59
CA SER A 220 -17.80 -0.38 3.52
C SER A 220 -17.24 0.04 2.16
N THR A 221 -16.29 0.98 2.14
CA THR A 221 -15.55 1.35 0.92
C THR A 221 -14.68 0.19 0.44
N LEU A 222 -14.06 -0.58 1.34
CA LEU A 222 -13.32 -1.79 0.97
C LEU A 222 -14.23 -2.88 0.38
N VAL A 223 -15.41 -3.12 0.95
CA VAL A 223 -16.40 -4.09 0.40
C VAL A 223 -16.83 -3.73 -1.02
N ASP A 224 -17.10 -2.45 -1.26
CA ASP A 224 -17.45 -1.95 -2.59
C ASP A 224 -16.25 -2.03 -3.55
N ALA A 225 -15.05 -1.64 -3.12
CA ALA A 225 -13.84 -1.75 -3.92
C ALA A 225 -13.55 -3.21 -4.34
N ALA A 226 -13.69 -4.16 -3.41
CA ALA A 226 -13.53 -5.58 -3.70
C ALA A 226 -14.63 -6.11 -4.64
N THR A 227 -15.85 -5.55 -4.59
CA THR A 227 -16.91 -5.83 -5.55
C THR A 227 -16.56 -5.31 -6.95
N ARG A 228 -15.94 -4.13 -7.06
CA ARG A 228 -15.46 -3.58 -8.34
C ARG A 228 -14.35 -4.44 -8.94
N CYS A 229 -13.41 -4.90 -8.12
CA CYS A 229 -12.37 -5.84 -8.56
C CYS A 229 -12.98 -7.14 -9.14
N GLN A 230 -13.97 -7.71 -8.45
CA GLN A 230 -14.69 -8.89 -8.95
C GLN A 230 -15.36 -8.63 -10.30
N ASN A 231 -16.10 -7.51 -10.41
CA ASN A 231 -16.80 -7.14 -11.65
C ASN A 231 -15.84 -6.85 -12.80
N ALA A 232 -14.62 -6.39 -12.50
CA ALA A 232 -13.56 -6.21 -13.48
C ALA A 232 -12.88 -7.53 -13.91
N GLY A 233 -13.27 -8.67 -13.34
CA GLY A 233 -12.71 -9.98 -13.64
C GLY A 233 -11.32 -10.20 -13.07
N ALA A 234 -11.02 -9.61 -11.90
CA ALA A 234 -9.76 -9.85 -11.21
C ALA A 234 -9.62 -11.32 -10.79
N ASN A 235 -8.41 -11.87 -10.88
CA ASN A 235 -8.07 -13.18 -10.33
C ASN A 235 -7.44 -13.04 -8.94
N VAL A 236 -6.65 -11.98 -8.75
CA VAL A 236 -5.98 -11.66 -7.49
C VAL A 236 -6.37 -10.25 -7.09
N ILE A 237 -6.62 -10.01 -5.80
CA ILE A 237 -6.84 -8.68 -5.22
C ILE A 237 -5.72 -8.43 -4.20
N SER A 238 -4.90 -7.42 -4.48
CA SER A 238 -3.82 -6.96 -3.61
C SER A 238 -4.29 -5.79 -2.75
N MET A 239 -4.12 -5.90 -1.43
CA MET A 239 -4.60 -4.92 -0.45
C MET A 239 -3.48 -4.59 0.55
N SER A 240 -2.72 -3.55 0.23
CA SER A 240 -1.65 -3.04 1.08
C SER A 240 -2.22 -2.06 2.13
N LEU A 241 -3.20 -2.54 2.89
CA LEU A 241 -3.99 -1.77 3.84
C LEU A 241 -4.50 -2.66 4.98
N GLY A 242 -4.91 -2.04 6.08
CA GLY A 242 -5.54 -2.77 7.17
C GLY A 242 -6.12 -1.91 8.28
N GLY A 243 -6.69 -2.56 9.28
CA GLY A 243 -7.26 -1.92 10.47
C GLY A 243 -7.55 -2.93 11.57
N SER A 244 -7.73 -2.46 12.80
CA SER A 244 -7.78 -3.34 13.99
C SER A 244 -9.10 -4.10 14.17
N ALA A 245 -10.20 -3.60 13.62
CA ALA A 245 -11.53 -4.16 13.84
C ALA A 245 -12.01 -4.97 12.63
N SER A 246 -12.51 -6.18 12.88
CA SER A 246 -13.25 -6.99 11.90
C SER A 246 -14.73 -6.65 11.91
N ASN A 247 -15.40 -6.83 10.77
CA ASN A 247 -16.86 -6.85 10.70
C ASN A 247 -17.40 -7.97 9.79
N ARG A 248 -18.71 -8.23 9.85
CA ARG A 248 -19.39 -9.31 9.11
C ARG A 248 -19.47 -9.00 7.62
N ALA A 249 -19.72 -7.74 7.24
CA ALA A 249 -19.85 -7.36 5.85
C ALA A 249 -18.57 -7.63 5.03
N GLU A 250 -17.40 -7.21 5.52
CA GLU A 250 -16.12 -7.53 4.87
C GLU A 250 -15.84 -9.02 4.87
N LYS A 251 -16.01 -9.70 6.02
CA LYS A 251 -15.82 -11.15 6.10
C LYS A 251 -16.63 -11.87 5.02
N THR A 252 -17.91 -11.51 4.92
CA THR A 252 -18.84 -12.10 3.94
C THR A 252 -18.36 -11.83 2.52
N LYS A 253 -17.91 -10.60 2.24
CA LYS A 253 -17.41 -10.26 0.90
C LYS A 253 -16.16 -11.05 0.52
N PHE A 254 -15.18 -11.18 1.42
CA PHE A 254 -13.96 -11.94 1.14
C PHE A 254 -14.21 -13.45 1.05
N ASP A 255 -15.13 -13.99 1.85
CA ASP A 255 -15.56 -15.39 1.73
C ASP A 255 -16.22 -15.64 0.36
N GLN A 256 -17.08 -14.73 -0.13
CA GLN A 256 -17.67 -14.80 -1.46
C GLN A 256 -16.62 -14.72 -2.59
N LEU A 257 -15.59 -13.88 -2.42
CA LEU A 257 -14.52 -13.74 -3.43
C LEU A 257 -13.72 -15.04 -3.58
N LEU A 258 -13.32 -15.66 -2.47
CA LEU A 258 -12.63 -16.94 -2.51
C LEU A 258 -13.51 -18.04 -3.12
N ALA A 259 -14.79 -18.08 -2.76
CA ALA A 259 -15.77 -19.00 -3.35
C ALA A 259 -15.96 -18.76 -4.86
N ALA A 260 -15.83 -17.52 -5.32
CA ALA A 260 -15.84 -17.14 -6.73
C ALA A 260 -14.48 -17.32 -7.42
N ASN A 261 -13.54 -18.05 -6.80
CA ASN A 261 -12.21 -18.34 -7.35
C ASN A 261 -11.35 -17.08 -7.55
N ILE A 262 -11.46 -16.11 -6.66
CA ILE A 262 -10.64 -14.88 -6.62
C ILE A 262 -9.81 -14.90 -5.33
N LEU A 263 -8.49 -14.77 -5.46
CA LEU A 263 -7.56 -14.79 -4.32
C LEU A 263 -7.34 -13.39 -3.78
N SER A 264 -7.68 -13.15 -2.52
CA SER A 264 -7.42 -11.88 -1.83
C SER A 264 -6.18 -11.99 -0.95
N ILE A 265 -5.28 -11.00 -1.04
CA ILE A 265 -3.98 -10.98 -0.36
C ILE A 265 -3.82 -9.61 0.30
N ALA A 266 -3.49 -9.58 1.58
CA ALA A 266 -3.41 -8.35 2.37
C ALA A 266 -2.22 -8.32 3.34
N ALA A 267 -1.80 -7.10 3.66
CA ALA A 267 -0.70 -6.80 4.56
C ALA A 267 -1.04 -7.17 6.02
N ALA A 268 -0.13 -7.86 6.71
CA ALA A 268 -0.35 -8.33 8.08
C ALA A 268 -0.44 -7.20 9.12
N GLY A 269 0.14 -6.01 8.86
CA GLY A 269 0.18 -4.87 9.79
C GLY A 269 1.61 -4.50 10.23
N ASN A 270 1.81 -3.23 10.65
CA ASN A 270 3.15 -2.66 10.92
C ASN A 270 3.37 -2.18 12.37
N ASP A 271 2.50 -2.57 13.31
CA ASP A 271 2.60 -2.07 14.69
C ASP A 271 3.57 -2.86 15.59
N GLY A 272 4.31 -3.82 15.03
CA GLY A 272 5.31 -4.62 15.76
C GLY A 272 4.74 -5.46 16.91
N ASN A 273 3.44 -5.76 16.88
CA ASN A 273 2.73 -6.45 17.95
C ASN A 273 2.02 -7.72 17.44
N ASN A 274 1.27 -8.39 18.33
CA ASN A 274 0.58 -9.64 18.01
C ASN A 274 -0.92 -9.48 17.69
N ARG A 275 -1.38 -8.25 17.43
CA ARG A 275 -2.76 -8.00 17.04
C ARG A 275 -2.98 -8.44 15.60
N THR A 276 -4.22 -8.79 15.29
CA THR A 276 -4.65 -9.11 13.93
C THR A 276 -5.10 -7.82 13.23
N SER A 277 -4.62 -7.60 12.01
CA SER A 277 -5.11 -6.56 11.10
C SER A 277 -6.10 -7.14 10.10
N TYR A 278 -7.15 -6.39 9.75
CA TYR A 278 -8.18 -6.78 8.78
C TYR A 278 -8.09 -5.91 7.53
N PRO A 279 -8.18 -6.49 6.32
CA PRO A 279 -8.78 -7.79 6.03
C PRO A 279 -7.84 -9.01 6.12
N ALA A 280 -6.55 -8.83 6.37
CA ALA A 280 -5.57 -9.94 6.41
C ALA A 280 -5.93 -11.05 7.40
N GLY A 281 -6.60 -10.72 8.50
CA GLY A 281 -7.07 -11.67 9.52
C GLY A 281 -8.27 -12.53 9.14
N TYR A 282 -8.90 -12.31 7.99
CA TYR A 282 -9.98 -13.17 7.53
C TYR A 282 -9.41 -14.45 6.93
N ALA A 283 -9.96 -15.61 7.29
CA ALA A 283 -9.51 -16.91 6.77
C ALA A 283 -9.54 -17.01 5.23
N SER A 284 -10.39 -16.24 4.56
CA SER A 284 -10.49 -16.15 3.10
C SER A 284 -9.41 -15.28 2.44
N VAL A 285 -8.59 -14.57 3.23
CA VAL A 285 -7.54 -13.65 2.78
C VAL A 285 -6.17 -14.21 3.19
N VAL A 286 -5.17 -14.05 2.32
CA VAL A 286 -3.77 -14.38 2.63
C VAL A 286 -3.14 -13.21 3.38
N SER A 287 -2.65 -13.45 4.59
CA SER A 287 -1.94 -12.45 5.41
C SER A 287 -0.44 -12.49 5.15
N VAL A 288 0.13 -11.35 4.76
CA VAL A 288 1.53 -11.25 4.32
C VAL A 288 2.39 -10.49 5.33
N ALA A 289 3.40 -11.17 5.90
CA ALA A 289 4.44 -10.58 6.73
C ALA A 289 5.61 -10.03 5.90
N ALA A 290 6.39 -9.13 6.51
CA ALA A 290 7.54 -8.48 5.87
C ALA A 290 8.88 -9.05 6.35
N VAL A 291 9.77 -9.33 5.41
CA VAL A 291 11.18 -9.68 5.66
C VAL A 291 12.12 -8.72 4.96
N ASP A 292 13.35 -8.64 5.46
CA ASP A 292 14.44 -7.90 4.82
C ASP A 292 15.22 -8.76 3.81
N VAL A 293 16.28 -8.19 3.22
CA VAL A 293 17.15 -8.84 2.24
C VAL A 293 17.85 -10.11 2.76
N SER A 294 18.01 -10.25 4.08
CA SER A 294 18.59 -11.43 4.72
C SER A 294 17.56 -12.52 5.04
N GLY A 295 16.27 -12.25 4.79
CA GLY A 295 15.16 -13.10 5.22
C GLY A 295 14.82 -12.93 6.70
N ALA A 296 15.40 -11.96 7.40
CA ALA A 296 15.03 -11.67 8.77
C ALA A 296 13.68 -10.95 8.82
N LYS A 297 12.88 -11.26 9.83
CA LYS A 297 11.59 -10.61 10.04
C LYS A 297 11.78 -9.12 10.32
N ALA A 298 11.00 -8.29 9.65
CA ALA A 298 10.91 -6.88 9.96
C ALA A 298 10.35 -6.66 11.37
N SER A 299 11.02 -5.81 12.16
CA SER A 299 10.62 -5.53 13.56
C SER A 299 9.17 -5.01 13.66
N PHE A 300 8.73 -4.22 12.67
CA PHE A 300 7.38 -3.68 12.57
C PHE A 300 6.32 -4.71 12.14
N SER A 301 6.69 -5.81 11.48
CA SER A 301 5.70 -6.77 10.97
C SER A 301 4.93 -7.40 12.13
N GLN A 302 3.59 -7.24 12.15
CA GLN A 302 2.74 -7.87 13.15
C GLN A 302 2.87 -9.40 13.10
N SER A 303 2.76 -10.05 14.25
CA SER A 303 3.04 -11.49 14.41
C SER A 303 1.91 -12.19 15.13
N ASN A 304 1.04 -12.85 14.39
CA ASN A 304 -0.19 -13.43 14.92
C ASN A 304 -0.51 -14.74 14.20
N LYS A 305 -1.53 -15.44 14.70
CA LYS A 305 -1.94 -16.75 14.17
C LYS A 305 -2.46 -16.71 12.73
N ASP A 306 -2.72 -15.53 12.16
CA ASP A 306 -3.30 -15.35 10.84
C ASP A 306 -2.23 -15.07 9.78
N VAL A 307 -1.00 -14.68 10.17
CA VAL A 307 0.15 -14.59 9.26
C VAL A 307 0.32 -15.90 8.51
N GLU A 308 0.31 -15.83 7.19
CA GLU A 308 0.27 -17.01 6.34
C GLU A 308 1.53 -17.18 5.50
N ILE A 309 2.08 -16.08 4.99
CA ILE A 309 3.30 -16.12 4.18
C ILE A 309 4.09 -14.84 4.38
N SER A 310 5.37 -14.86 4.02
CA SER A 310 6.26 -13.71 4.05
C SER A 310 6.73 -13.31 2.67
N ALA A 311 7.00 -12.03 2.49
CA ALA A 311 7.64 -11.51 1.29
C ALA A 311 8.54 -10.29 1.61
N PRO A 312 9.39 -9.86 0.67
CA PRO A 312 10.28 -8.71 0.83
C PRO A 312 9.50 -7.43 1.16
N GLY A 313 9.79 -6.81 2.31
CA GLY A 313 9.07 -5.65 2.81
C GLY A 313 9.91 -4.63 3.57
N VAL A 314 11.24 -4.78 3.60
CA VAL A 314 12.18 -3.78 4.13
C VAL A 314 13.08 -3.32 3.01
N GLY A 315 13.20 -2.03 2.80
CA GLY A 315 14.01 -1.44 1.74
C GLY A 315 13.58 -1.81 0.35
N VAL A 316 12.27 -1.77 0.10
CA VAL A 316 11.73 -2.07 -1.22
C VAL A 316 11.74 -0.80 -2.06
N LEU A 317 12.68 -0.73 -3.00
CA LEU A 317 12.69 0.29 -4.05
C LEU A 317 11.58 0.03 -5.06
N SER A 318 10.75 1.05 -5.32
CA SER A 318 9.75 1.00 -6.37
C SER A 318 9.39 2.39 -6.91
N THR A 319 8.48 2.42 -7.87
CA THR A 319 7.96 3.65 -8.50
C THR A 319 7.13 4.47 -7.52
N VAL A 320 7.21 5.79 -7.58
CA VAL A 320 6.27 6.72 -6.91
C VAL A 320 5.79 7.73 -7.95
N PRO A 321 4.73 8.53 -7.69
CA PRO A 321 4.28 9.51 -8.68
C PRO A 321 5.42 10.43 -9.10
N ASN A 322 5.39 10.88 -10.36
CA ASN A 322 6.49 11.68 -10.90
C ASN A 322 6.79 12.89 -10.00
N GLY A 323 8.04 13.02 -9.56
CA GLY A 323 8.49 14.10 -8.68
C GLY A 323 8.19 13.92 -7.19
N HIS A 324 7.53 12.83 -6.76
CA HIS A 324 7.25 12.55 -5.35
C HIS A 324 8.40 11.84 -4.64
N GLY A 325 9.30 11.17 -5.37
CA GLY A 325 10.52 10.59 -4.82
C GLY A 325 11.56 11.69 -4.57
N LEU A 326 12.45 11.45 -3.61
CA LEU A 326 13.59 12.33 -3.34
C LEU A 326 14.88 11.54 -3.43
N LEU A 327 15.90 12.14 -4.02
CA LEU A 327 17.28 11.66 -4.01
C LEU A 327 18.17 12.64 -3.28
N GLY A 328 18.82 12.14 -2.23
CA GLY A 328 19.90 12.84 -1.54
C GLY A 328 21.23 12.48 -2.19
N SER A 329 22.11 13.47 -2.34
CA SER A 329 23.52 13.21 -2.67
C SER A 329 24.43 14.01 -1.77
N LEU A 330 25.58 13.43 -1.45
CA LEU A 330 26.66 14.08 -0.72
C LEU A 330 28.00 13.74 -1.38
N SER A 331 28.79 14.76 -1.66
CA SER A 331 30.20 14.62 -2.03
C SER A 331 31.05 15.52 -1.13
N VAL A 332 32.13 14.99 -0.56
CA VAL A 332 33.04 15.75 0.30
C VAL A 332 34.47 15.56 -0.20
N GLY A 333 35.08 16.63 -0.71
CA GLY A 333 36.44 16.58 -1.26
C GLY A 333 36.58 15.56 -2.40
N GLY A 334 35.54 15.39 -3.21
CA GLY A 334 35.48 14.42 -4.31
C GLY A 334 35.09 12.99 -3.88
N LEU A 335 34.97 12.71 -2.58
CA LEU A 335 34.44 11.43 -2.09
C LEU A 335 32.91 11.47 -2.13
N ALA A 336 32.29 10.63 -2.96
CA ALA A 336 30.86 10.36 -2.87
C ALA A 336 30.55 9.60 -1.58
N VAL A 337 29.57 10.11 -0.82
CA VAL A 337 29.10 9.52 0.43
C VAL A 337 27.63 9.18 0.25
N GLU A 338 27.24 8.00 0.71
CA GLU A 338 25.86 7.59 0.67
C GLU A 338 25.02 8.47 1.61
N ALA A 339 23.98 9.11 1.07
CA ALA A 339 23.18 10.10 1.78
C ALA A 339 21.70 10.00 1.44
N PHE A 340 20.86 10.22 2.45
CA PHE A 340 19.40 10.13 2.35
C PHE A 340 18.78 11.50 2.52
N PRO A 341 17.85 11.92 1.65
CA PRO A 341 17.19 13.20 1.84
C PRO A 341 16.32 13.13 3.11
N LEU A 342 16.35 14.19 3.92
CA LEU A 342 15.35 14.32 4.98
C LEU A 342 13.99 14.66 4.34
N GLU A 343 12.93 14.00 4.79
CA GLU A 343 11.56 14.33 4.36
C GLU A 343 11.27 15.80 4.70
N GLY A 344 10.70 16.54 3.75
CA GLY A 344 10.46 17.99 3.86
C GLY A 344 11.67 18.86 3.47
N SER A 345 12.82 18.27 3.14
CA SER A 345 13.96 19.03 2.61
C SER A 345 13.61 19.68 1.25
N PRO A 346 13.99 20.94 1.02
CA PRO A 346 13.81 21.58 -0.28
C PRO A 346 14.64 20.90 -1.35
N GLN A 347 14.11 20.85 -2.57
CA GLN A 347 14.75 20.27 -3.75
C GLN A 347 15.76 21.26 -4.34
N THR A 348 16.93 21.33 -3.75
CA THR A 348 18.00 22.27 -4.11
C THR A 348 19.38 21.68 -3.83
N GLY A 349 20.43 22.41 -4.18
CA GLY A 349 21.82 22.06 -3.91
C GLY A 349 22.54 23.16 -3.14
N GLY A 350 23.50 22.76 -2.31
CA GLY A 350 24.38 23.64 -1.55
C GLY A 350 25.81 23.17 -1.67
N THR A 351 26.73 24.08 -1.97
CA THR A 351 28.17 23.78 -1.99
C THR A 351 28.92 24.75 -1.11
N GLY A 352 29.78 24.21 -0.25
CA GLY A 352 30.59 24.98 0.69
C GLY A 352 31.59 24.09 1.41
N ALA A 353 32.50 24.68 2.19
CA ALA A 353 33.42 23.88 3.01
C ALA A 353 32.64 23.06 4.06
N LEU A 354 33.07 21.82 4.33
CA LEU A 354 32.48 21.02 5.42
C LEU A 354 32.79 21.67 6.77
N PHE A 355 31.77 21.88 7.59
CA PHE A 355 31.88 22.56 8.87
C PHE A 355 31.27 21.73 9.99
N ASP A 356 32.03 21.47 11.05
CA ASP A 356 31.52 20.78 12.24
C ASP A 356 30.57 21.70 12.98
N PHE A 357 29.28 21.38 12.90
CA PHE A 357 28.19 22.16 13.50
C PHE A 357 27.71 21.53 14.82
N GLY A 358 28.46 20.56 15.36
CA GLY A 358 28.16 19.95 16.65
C GLY A 358 26.79 19.26 16.67
N LEU A 359 26.00 19.52 17.71
CA LEU A 359 24.65 18.96 17.87
C LEU A 359 23.57 19.75 17.14
N GLY A 360 23.86 20.94 16.62
CA GLY A 360 22.87 21.81 15.98
C GLY A 360 21.77 22.30 16.94
N ASP A 361 22.03 22.34 18.24
CA ASP A 361 21.15 22.89 19.30
C ASP A 361 21.16 24.42 19.36
N ALA A 362 22.14 25.08 18.74
CA ALA A 362 22.22 26.52 18.64
C ALA A 362 22.82 26.98 17.31
N GLN A 363 22.68 28.27 17.01
CA GLN A 363 23.43 28.92 15.92
C GLN A 363 24.93 28.92 16.24
N LEU A 364 25.76 28.74 15.22
CA LEU A 364 27.22 28.69 15.38
C LEU A 364 27.90 29.62 14.40
N ALA A 365 28.72 30.55 14.93
CA ALA A 365 29.49 31.47 14.13
C ALA A 365 30.46 30.72 13.19
N GLY A 366 30.61 31.24 11.97
CA GLY A 366 31.52 30.66 10.97
C GLY A 366 30.90 29.58 10.09
N ALA A 367 29.60 29.26 10.23
CA ALA A 367 28.87 28.37 9.32
C ALA A 367 28.42 29.05 8.01
N ALA A 368 28.51 30.38 7.92
CA ALA A 368 28.10 31.13 6.74
C ALA A 368 28.79 30.63 5.46
N GLY A 369 27.99 30.25 4.45
CA GLY A 369 28.48 29.71 3.18
C GLY A 369 29.01 28.27 3.24
N LYS A 370 28.82 27.55 4.35
CA LYS A 370 29.37 26.21 4.59
C LYS A 370 28.30 25.13 4.64
N VAL A 371 28.71 23.88 4.44
CA VAL A 371 27.85 22.70 4.65
C VAL A 371 28.04 22.23 6.09
N CYS A 372 26.98 22.26 6.88
CA CYS A 372 27.01 21.88 8.28
C CYS A 372 26.97 20.35 8.43
N LEU A 373 28.02 19.76 9.00
CA LEU A 373 28.02 18.39 9.50
C LEU A 373 27.52 18.38 10.95
N ILE A 374 26.39 17.72 11.19
CA ILE A 374 25.64 17.77 12.45
C ILE A 374 25.51 16.35 13.03
N ALA A 375 25.85 16.17 14.30
CA ALA A 375 25.64 14.91 14.99
C ALA A 375 24.16 14.73 15.37
N ARG A 376 23.60 13.54 15.12
CA ARG A 376 22.30 13.15 15.72
C ARG A 376 22.43 13.08 17.24
N GLY A 377 21.35 13.42 17.94
CA GLY A 377 21.30 13.46 19.40
C GLY A 377 19.86 13.66 19.85
N THR A 378 19.66 14.39 20.95
CA THR A 378 18.34 14.65 21.55
C THR A 378 17.54 15.78 20.87
N VAL A 379 18.20 16.58 20.04
CA VAL A 379 17.57 17.69 19.28
C VAL A 379 16.84 17.11 18.06
N ASP A 380 15.65 17.62 17.76
CA ASP A 380 14.92 17.24 16.55
C ASP A 380 15.63 17.73 15.26
N PHE A 381 15.32 17.11 14.13
CA PHE A 381 16.01 17.38 12.87
C PHE A 381 15.68 18.77 12.30
N ALA A 382 14.44 19.25 12.47
CA ALA A 382 14.02 20.57 12.02
C ALA A 382 14.83 21.68 12.69
N THR A 383 15.03 21.59 14.01
CA THR A 383 15.82 22.54 14.81
C THR A 383 17.29 22.53 14.36
N LYS A 384 17.87 21.34 14.15
CA LYS A 384 19.25 21.19 13.64
C LYS A 384 19.46 21.91 12.31
N VAL A 385 18.58 21.64 11.34
CA VAL A 385 18.66 22.25 10.01
C VAL A 385 18.37 23.74 10.08
N GLY A 386 17.37 24.16 10.86
CA GLY A 386 17.02 25.56 11.08
C GLY A 386 18.17 26.38 11.68
N ASN A 387 18.89 25.83 12.65
CA ASN A 387 20.05 26.49 13.26
C ASN A 387 21.24 26.61 12.29
N CYS A 388 21.52 25.58 11.50
CA CYS A 388 22.53 25.65 10.43
C CYS A 388 22.19 26.77 9.43
N GLN A 389 20.95 26.77 8.93
CA GLN A 389 20.46 27.79 8.01
C GLN A 389 20.53 29.20 8.60
N ALA A 390 20.08 29.37 9.84
CA ALA A 390 20.10 30.67 10.51
C ALA A 390 21.52 31.16 10.82
N SER A 391 22.50 30.25 10.84
CA SER A 391 23.93 30.56 10.90
C SER A 391 24.56 30.88 9.53
N GLY A 392 23.74 30.93 8.47
CA GLY A 392 24.16 31.17 7.09
C GLY A 392 24.69 29.93 6.35
N GLY A 393 24.53 28.74 6.93
CA GLY A 393 24.89 27.49 6.26
C GLY A 393 24.09 27.30 4.98
N VAL A 394 24.68 26.61 4.00
CA VAL A 394 24.10 26.39 2.67
C VAL A 394 23.62 24.95 2.44
N GLY A 395 23.81 24.08 3.44
CA GLY A 395 23.37 22.69 3.40
C GLY A 395 23.64 21.99 4.72
N ALA A 396 22.84 20.98 5.05
CA ALA A 396 22.94 20.24 6.31
C ALA A 396 23.13 18.73 6.07
N VAL A 397 24.08 18.13 6.78
CA VAL A 397 24.38 16.69 6.74
C VAL A 397 24.29 16.18 8.19
N ILE A 398 23.26 15.40 8.50
CA ILE A 398 23.07 14.83 9.84
C ILE A 398 23.58 13.40 9.86
N TYR A 399 24.56 13.08 10.70
CA TYR A 399 25.04 11.70 10.83
C TYR A 399 24.48 11.01 12.07
N ASN A 400 24.25 9.70 11.94
CA ASN A 400 23.61 8.90 12.98
C ASN A 400 24.45 8.84 14.28
N ASN A 401 23.78 8.57 15.39
CA ASN A 401 24.40 8.34 16.71
C ASN A 401 24.45 6.85 17.09
N ALA A 402 24.03 5.98 16.18
CA ALA A 402 24.14 4.53 16.25
C ALA A 402 24.67 4.01 14.89
N PRO A 403 25.26 2.80 14.84
CA PRO A 403 25.78 2.23 13.60
C PRO A 403 24.75 2.22 12.46
N GLY A 404 25.21 2.52 11.25
CA GLY A 404 24.39 2.54 10.04
C GLY A 404 23.64 3.85 9.79
N ALA A 405 23.01 3.92 8.62
CA ALA A 405 22.23 5.07 8.16
C ALA A 405 20.87 5.19 8.85
N PHE A 406 20.19 6.32 8.64
CA PHE A 406 18.84 6.56 9.13
C PHE A 406 18.08 7.49 8.18
N SER A 407 16.76 7.41 8.22
CA SER A 407 15.85 8.36 7.58
C SER A 407 15.33 9.34 8.64
N GLY A 408 15.09 10.59 8.25
CA GLY A 408 14.56 11.60 9.15
C GLY A 408 13.59 12.54 8.45
N THR A 409 12.72 13.17 9.23
CA THR A 409 11.71 14.13 8.75
C THR A 409 11.91 15.50 9.40
N LEU A 410 11.73 16.56 8.62
CA LEU A 410 11.62 17.93 9.11
C LEU A 410 10.20 18.24 9.62
N GLY A 411 9.26 17.29 9.51
CA GLY A 411 7.87 17.49 9.87
C GLY A 411 7.25 18.62 9.04
N THR A 412 6.63 19.59 9.70
CA THR A 412 6.01 20.75 9.04
C THR A 412 6.96 21.93 8.87
N ALA A 413 8.22 21.80 9.28
CA ALA A 413 9.19 22.89 9.20
C ALA A 413 9.59 23.16 7.74
N VAL A 414 9.54 24.42 7.33
CA VAL A 414 9.99 24.86 6.01
C VAL A 414 11.43 25.36 6.13
N THR A 415 12.33 24.75 5.39
CA THR A 415 13.74 25.15 5.28
C THR A 415 14.07 25.50 3.82
N THR A 416 15.12 26.27 3.61
CA THR A 416 15.59 26.72 2.28
C THR A 416 16.90 26.07 1.86
N ILE A 417 17.56 25.34 2.76
CA ILE A 417 18.81 24.62 2.48
C ILE A 417 18.54 23.12 2.32
N PRO A 418 19.27 22.42 1.45
CA PRO A 418 19.11 20.98 1.31
C PRO A 418 19.66 20.28 2.56
N SER A 419 18.97 19.21 2.98
CA SER A 419 19.33 18.45 4.17
C SER A 419 19.28 16.95 3.91
N VAL A 420 20.34 16.26 4.31
CA VAL A 420 20.50 14.82 4.16
C VAL A 420 20.95 14.17 5.47
N SER A 421 20.68 12.88 5.62
CA SER A 421 21.22 12.02 6.65
C SER A 421 22.25 11.03 6.11
N ILE A 422 23.22 10.67 6.94
CA ILE A 422 24.27 9.69 6.62
C ILE A 422 24.50 8.73 7.80
N SER A 423 25.26 7.66 7.56
CA SER A 423 25.64 6.69 8.60
C SER A 423 26.49 7.31 9.70
N GLN A 424 26.54 6.67 10.87
CA GLN A 424 27.46 7.08 11.94
C GLN A 424 28.92 6.98 11.49
N GLU A 425 29.24 5.90 10.77
CA GLU A 425 30.57 5.59 10.28
C GLU A 425 31.08 6.66 9.32
N ASP A 426 30.26 7.05 8.34
CA ASP A 426 30.60 8.11 7.40
C ASP A 426 30.72 9.46 8.10
N GLY A 427 29.76 9.81 8.97
CA GLY A 427 29.80 11.08 9.68
C GLY A 427 31.01 11.26 10.57
N THR A 428 31.38 10.23 11.34
CA THR A 428 32.57 10.27 12.18
C THR A 428 33.85 10.31 11.36
N SER A 429 33.92 9.59 10.24
CA SER A 429 35.03 9.63 9.29
C SER A 429 35.20 11.02 8.64
N LEU A 430 34.11 11.62 8.15
CA LEU A 430 34.11 12.96 7.57
C LEU A 430 34.53 14.02 8.59
N LYS A 431 34.02 13.94 9.83
CA LYS A 431 34.42 14.83 10.92
C LYS A 431 35.91 14.74 11.24
N ALA A 432 36.47 13.54 11.23
CA ALA A 432 37.88 13.34 11.55
C ALA A 432 38.83 13.76 10.41
N THR A 433 38.42 13.62 9.15
CA THR A 433 39.37 13.65 8.02
C THR A 433 39.07 14.68 6.94
N ARG A 434 37.86 15.27 6.90
CA ARG A 434 37.39 16.07 5.76
C ARG A 434 36.87 17.47 6.10
N LEU A 435 36.94 17.92 7.35
CA LEU A 435 36.55 19.29 7.71
C LEU A 435 37.33 20.32 6.87
N GLY A 436 36.64 21.36 6.42
CA GLY A 436 37.18 22.40 5.54
C GLY A 436 37.23 22.03 4.04
N GLN A 437 37.05 20.77 3.66
CA GLN A 437 37.03 20.38 2.25
C GLN A 437 35.72 20.81 1.57
N SER A 438 35.79 21.11 0.27
CA SER A 438 34.60 21.45 -0.52
C SER A 438 33.60 20.30 -0.48
N SER A 439 32.38 20.61 -0.09
CA SER A 439 31.28 19.66 0.07
C SER A 439 30.08 20.11 -0.70
N THR A 440 29.48 19.20 -1.44
CA THR A 440 28.23 19.42 -2.17
C THR A 440 27.18 18.49 -1.62
N VAL A 441 26.06 19.06 -1.17
CA VAL A 441 24.86 18.34 -0.77
C VAL A 441 23.72 18.74 -1.70
N SER A 442 22.94 17.78 -2.17
CA SER A 442 21.78 18.08 -3.01
C SER A 442 20.60 17.17 -2.68
N VAL A 443 19.40 17.72 -2.81
CA VAL A 443 18.15 16.96 -2.84
C VAL A 443 17.45 17.23 -4.18
N ALA A 444 17.13 16.17 -4.91
CA ALA A 444 16.49 16.26 -6.22
C ALA A 444 15.23 15.39 -6.28
N GLN A 445 14.32 15.73 -7.18
CA GLN A 445 13.17 14.87 -7.49
C GLN A 445 13.62 13.54 -8.09
N ALA A 446 12.91 12.49 -7.70
CA ALA A 446 12.91 11.21 -8.36
C ALA A 446 11.49 10.70 -8.54
N ASN A 447 11.37 9.68 -9.37
CA ASN A 447 10.10 8.98 -9.58
C ASN A 447 10.14 7.60 -8.91
N TYR A 448 11.12 7.39 -8.02
CA TYR A 448 11.32 6.13 -7.29
C TYR A 448 11.64 6.43 -5.84
N ALA A 449 11.22 5.54 -4.94
CA ALA A 449 11.53 5.62 -3.52
C ALA A 449 11.63 4.22 -2.91
N TYR A 450 12.43 4.10 -1.85
CA TYR A 450 12.42 2.93 -0.99
C TYR A 450 11.28 3.08 0.02
N TYR A 451 10.49 2.03 0.25
CA TYR A 451 9.54 1.98 1.38
C TYR A 451 9.73 0.72 2.20
N ASP A 452 9.33 0.83 3.47
CA ASP A 452 9.22 -0.28 4.42
C ASP A 452 7.74 -0.55 4.73
N GLY A 453 7.38 -1.81 4.85
CA GLY A 453 6.05 -2.19 5.31
C GLY A 453 5.62 -3.57 4.85
N THR A 454 4.66 -4.15 5.57
CA THR A 454 3.87 -5.28 5.06
C THR A 454 3.09 -4.89 3.80
N SER A 455 2.83 -3.60 3.57
CA SER A 455 2.37 -3.07 2.28
C SER A 455 3.31 -3.30 1.10
N MET A 456 4.61 -3.43 1.33
CA MET A 456 5.60 -3.67 0.27
C MET A 456 5.85 -5.17 0.06
N ALA A 457 5.61 -5.99 1.09
CA ALA A 457 5.59 -7.45 0.98
C ALA A 457 4.37 -7.96 0.19
N THR A 458 3.19 -7.38 0.45
CA THR A 458 1.93 -7.77 -0.19
C THR A 458 1.98 -7.77 -1.73
N PRO A 459 2.48 -6.74 -2.44
CA PRO A 459 2.56 -6.74 -3.90
C PRO A 459 3.50 -7.82 -4.45
N HIS A 460 4.61 -8.14 -3.76
CA HIS A 460 5.43 -9.28 -4.15
C HIS A 460 4.62 -10.59 -4.12
N ALA A 461 3.90 -10.83 -3.02
CA ALA A 461 3.08 -12.03 -2.88
C ALA A 461 1.94 -12.08 -3.92
N SER A 462 1.26 -10.95 -4.16
CA SER A 462 0.19 -10.83 -5.14
C SER A 462 0.66 -11.07 -6.57
N ALA A 463 1.81 -10.51 -6.94
CA ALA A 463 2.37 -10.69 -8.26
C ALA A 463 2.86 -12.13 -8.47
N VAL A 464 3.52 -12.75 -7.48
CA VAL A 464 3.92 -14.15 -7.54
C VAL A 464 2.70 -15.06 -7.67
N ALA A 465 1.64 -14.83 -6.90
CA ALA A 465 0.41 -15.59 -7.02
C ALA A 465 -0.17 -15.51 -8.43
N ALA A 466 -0.31 -14.31 -9.00
CA ALA A 466 -0.80 -14.13 -10.36
C ALA A 466 0.12 -14.80 -11.40
N LEU A 467 1.42 -14.63 -11.25
CA LEU A 467 2.43 -15.15 -12.17
C LEU A 467 2.43 -16.68 -12.19
N VAL A 468 2.52 -17.33 -11.04
CA VAL A 468 2.44 -18.80 -10.93
C VAL A 468 1.10 -19.31 -11.47
N TRP A 469 0.00 -18.65 -11.14
CA TRP A 469 -1.32 -19.07 -11.60
C TRP A 469 -1.49 -18.97 -13.12
N SER A 470 -0.81 -18.04 -13.78
CA SER A 470 -0.87 -17.87 -15.24
C SER A 470 -0.45 -19.13 -16.01
N TYR A 471 0.43 -19.94 -15.42
CA TYR A 471 0.87 -21.21 -15.98
C TYR A 471 -0.20 -22.30 -15.89
N PHE A 472 -1.13 -22.26 -14.92
CA PHE A 472 -2.06 -23.36 -14.66
C PHE A 472 -3.49 -22.99 -15.06
N THR A 473 -3.66 -22.78 -16.36
CA THR A 473 -4.95 -22.55 -17.03
C THR A 473 -5.20 -23.60 -18.11
N PRO A 474 -6.45 -23.79 -18.57
CA PRO A 474 -6.73 -24.67 -19.70
C PRO A 474 -5.98 -24.31 -20.98
N ALA A 475 -5.63 -23.03 -21.16
CA ALA A 475 -4.95 -22.52 -22.35
C ALA A 475 -3.42 -22.52 -22.24
N ALA A 476 -2.85 -22.79 -21.06
CA ALA A 476 -1.42 -22.75 -20.84
C ALA A 476 -0.75 -24.08 -21.23
N PRO A 477 0.52 -24.04 -21.69
CA PRO A 477 1.23 -25.23 -22.19
C PRO A 477 1.58 -26.27 -21.10
N THR A 478 1.22 -26.06 -19.83
CA THR A 478 1.50 -26.99 -18.73
C THR A 478 0.52 -28.16 -18.67
N ALA A 479 0.58 -29.05 -19.67
CA ALA A 479 -0.03 -30.39 -19.64
C ALA A 479 -1.49 -30.47 -19.11
N GLY A 480 -2.33 -29.47 -19.39
CA GLY A 480 -3.76 -29.47 -19.04
C GLY A 480 -4.10 -29.26 -17.56
N ARG A 481 -3.17 -28.82 -16.70
CA ARG A 481 -3.46 -28.54 -15.28
C ARG A 481 -4.14 -27.18 -15.11
N THR A 482 -5.28 -27.17 -14.43
CA THR A 482 -6.00 -25.94 -14.06
C THR A 482 -6.14 -25.88 -12.54
N CYS A 483 -5.60 -24.83 -11.91
CA CYS A 483 -5.71 -24.65 -10.46
C CYS A 483 -6.82 -23.67 -10.08
N THR A 484 -7.53 -23.96 -8.99
CA THR A 484 -8.38 -22.97 -8.29
C THR A 484 -7.53 -22.05 -7.41
N ALA A 485 -8.12 -20.94 -6.94
CA ALA A 485 -7.52 -20.00 -6.00
C ALA A 485 -7.05 -20.70 -4.72
N THR A 486 -7.89 -21.56 -4.15
CA THR A 486 -7.57 -22.33 -2.94
C THR A 486 -6.42 -23.32 -3.18
N GLN A 487 -6.43 -24.02 -4.32
CA GLN A 487 -5.33 -24.94 -4.65
C GLN A 487 -4.02 -24.20 -4.89
N LEU A 488 -4.06 -23.04 -5.57
CA LEU A 488 -2.89 -22.19 -5.74
C LEU A 488 -2.36 -21.72 -4.39
N ARG A 489 -3.20 -21.13 -3.53
CA ARG A 489 -2.85 -20.69 -2.17
C ARG A 489 -2.15 -21.78 -1.38
N ASN A 490 -2.72 -22.99 -1.37
CA ASN A 490 -2.11 -24.14 -0.70
C ASN A 490 -0.74 -24.52 -1.28
N SER A 491 -0.58 -24.42 -2.60
CA SER A 491 0.68 -24.74 -3.26
C SER A 491 1.75 -23.69 -2.95
N LEU A 492 1.38 -22.40 -2.92
CA LEU A 492 2.26 -21.31 -2.49
C LEU A 492 2.74 -21.53 -1.05
N ASN A 493 1.83 -21.87 -0.14
CA ASN A 493 2.17 -22.15 1.26
C ASN A 493 3.14 -23.33 1.40
N LYS A 494 2.85 -24.46 0.74
CA LYS A 494 3.67 -25.69 0.86
C LYS A 494 4.97 -25.64 0.08
N SER A 495 5.21 -24.59 -0.69
CA SER A 495 6.45 -24.35 -1.43
C SER A 495 7.24 -23.14 -0.93
N ALA A 496 6.71 -22.43 0.06
CA ALA A 496 7.42 -21.33 0.70
C ALA A 496 8.73 -21.84 1.31
N LEU A 497 9.76 -21.00 1.24
CA LEU A 497 11.02 -21.25 1.95
C LEU A 497 10.78 -20.99 3.43
N ASP A 498 10.80 -22.06 4.22
CA ASP A 498 10.59 -22.00 5.67
C ASP A 498 11.61 -21.06 6.34
N LEU A 499 11.12 -20.18 7.22
CA LEU A 499 11.91 -19.17 7.92
C LEU A 499 11.51 -19.19 9.40
N GLY A 500 12.49 -18.98 10.28
CA GLY A 500 12.23 -18.99 11.72
C GLY A 500 12.16 -20.41 12.29
N ALA A 501 11.08 -20.72 13.00
CA ALA A 501 10.90 -22.05 13.57
C ALA A 501 10.48 -23.04 12.47
N ALA A 502 10.87 -24.31 12.60
CA ALA A 502 10.51 -25.30 11.59
C ALA A 502 8.97 -25.44 11.45
N GLY A 503 8.48 -25.29 10.22
CA GLY A 503 7.07 -25.30 9.89
C GLY A 503 6.40 -23.95 10.14
N ARG A 504 5.07 -23.94 10.04
CA ARG A 504 4.32 -22.67 10.13
C ARG A 504 4.48 -22.01 11.50
N ASP A 505 4.84 -20.73 11.52
CA ASP A 505 4.88 -19.90 12.73
C ASP A 505 4.16 -18.55 12.57
N ASN A 506 4.01 -17.81 13.67
CA ASN A 506 3.28 -16.53 13.69
C ASN A 506 4.09 -15.35 13.15
N ASN A 507 5.39 -15.52 12.93
CA ASN A 507 6.31 -14.47 12.47
C ASN A 507 6.38 -14.46 10.95
N PHE A 508 6.48 -15.65 10.35
CA PHE A 508 6.74 -15.82 8.92
C PHE A 508 5.61 -16.54 8.19
N GLY A 509 4.63 -17.10 8.90
CA GLY A 509 3.64 -17.98 8.32
C GLY A 509 4.32 -19.28 7.86
N PHE A 510 4.08 -19.71 6.63
CA PHE A 510 4.80 -20.82 6.02
C PHE A 510 6.20 -20.46 5.51
N GLY A 511 6.62 -19.20 5.65
CA GLY A 511 7.92 -18.71 5.21
C GLY A 511 7.85 -17.79 3.99
N LEU A 512 8.99 -17.58 3.35
CA LEU A 512 9.14 -16.68 2.19
C LEU A 512 8.50 -17.29 0.94
N ILE A 513 7.62 -16.53 0.27
CA ILE A 513 6.99 -16.96 -0.98
C ILE A 513 8.02 -17.19 -2.09
N GLN A 514 7.90 -18.33 -2.81
CA GLN A 514 8.84 -18.74 -3.85
C GLN A 514 8.12 -19.14 -5.14
N ALA A 515 8.19 -18.30 -6.17
CA ALA A 515 7.45 -18.50 -7.43
C ALA A 515 7.85 -19.79 -8.14
N LYS A 516 9.16 -20.04 -8.28
CA LYS A 516 9.67 -21.23 -8.97
C LYS A 516 9.41 -22.50 -8.19
N ALA A 517 9.61 -22.49 -6.87
CA ALA A 517 9.28 -23.63 -6.02
C ALA A 517 7.78 -23.99 -6.11
N ALA A 518 6.89 -22.99 -6.12
CA ALA A 518 5.45 -23.20 -6.30
C ALA A 518 5.13 -23.80 -7.67
N TYR A 519 5.71 -23.27 -8.74
CA TYR A 519 5.57 -23.81 -10.09
C TYR A 519 6.01 -25.28 -10.17
N ASP A 520 7.22 -25.59 -9.71
CA ASP A 520 7.78 -26.96 -9.75
C ASP A 520 6.95 -27.93 -8.93
N ARG A 521 6.48 -27.49 -7.76
CA ARG A 521 5.59 -28.27 -6.90
C ARG A 521 4.27 -28.59 -7.60
N ILE A 522 3.67 -27.63 -8.30
CA ILE A 522 2.42 -27.87 -9.03
C ILE A 522 2.65 -28.77 -10.24
N VAL A 523 3.76 -28.62 -10.95
CA VAL A 523 4.12 -29.49 -12.08
C VAL A 523 4.31 -30.93 -11.63
N SER A 524 5.03 -31.15 -10.52
CA SER A 524 5.37 -32.47 -10.01
C SER A 524 4.20 -33.17 -9.29
N LEU A 525 3.48 -32.44 -8.43
CA LEU A 525 2.47 -33.03 -7.54
C LEU A 525 1.03 -32.69 -7.96
N GLY A 526 0.83 -31.63 -8.75
CA GLY A 526 -0.48 -31.10 -9.16
C GLY A 526 -0.90 -29.83 -8.38
N CYS A 527 -2.15 -29.39 -8.54
CA CYS A 527 -2.67 -28.25 -7.79
C CYS A 527 -3.04 -28.62 -6.33
N GLY A 528 -2.56 -27.85 -5.33
CA GLY A 528 -2.97 -27.94 -3.92
C GLY A 528 -2.12 -28.85 -3.00
N ASN A 529 -1.04 -29.40 -3.53
CA ASN A 529 -0.34 -30.57 -2.99
C ASN A 529 0.59 -30.30 -1.86
#